data_AF-A0AA40HSF4-F1
#
_entry.id   AF-A0AA40HSF4-F1
#
_cell.length_a   1.000
_cell.length_b   1.000
_cell.length_c   1.000
_cell.angle_alpha   90.00
_cell.angle_beta   90.00
_cell.angle_gamma   90.00
#
_symmetry.space_group_name_H-M   'P 1'
#
loop_
_entity.id
_entity.type
_entity.pdbx_description
1 polymer ?
#
loop_
_entity_poly.entity_id
_entity_poly.type
_entity_poly.pdbx_seq_one_letter_code
_entity_poly.pdbx_strand_id
1 'polypeptide(L)'
;MFSCVKPYEEQNYSALKRACRRRKVLFEDPNFPATDNSLYYKGTPGPGVRWKRPKDICEDPRLFVDGISSHDLHQGQVGNCWFVAACSSLASRESLWQKRQQQQHRAMAEDGPKQPQVSMPLVPDETLTKQMRLRVESLKQRGEKRQDGEKLLRPAEFVYRLDFTRQQKLQFERWDVLLDKPGKVTITGTSQNWTPDLTNLMTRQLLEPAAIFWRMESSDAVDWNEADAQEFGERLSELAKIRKVMYFLITFGEGMEPANFKASVVFNQL
;
A
#
# COMPACT_ATOMS: atom_id res chain seq x y z
N MET A 1 -0.49 -18.04 5.12
CA MET A 1 -1.97 -17.87 5.19
C MET A 1 -2.25 -16.46 5.71
N PHE A 2 -2.90 -15.64 4.87
CA PHE A 2 -3.77 -14.45 5.13
C PHE A 2 -3.32 -13.40 6.16
N SER A 3 -3.03 -12.15 5.76
CA SER A 3 -4.02 -11.04 5.66
C SER A 3 -5.01 -11.07 6.83
N CYS A 4 -4.89 -10.15 7.78
CA CYS A 4 -5.95 -9.93 8.75
C CYS A 4 -6.41 -8.48 8.70
N VAL A 5 -7.17 -8.15 7.65
CA VAL A 5 -8.27 -7.21 7.80
C VAL A 5 -9.14 -7.78 8.91
N LYS A 6 -9.08 -7.19 10.10
CA LYS A 6 -9.96 -7.60 11.20
C LYS A 6 -11.40 -7.46 10.70
N PRO A 7 -12.15 -8.56 10.58
CA PRO A 7 -13.54 -8.47 10.18
C PRO A 7 -14.28 -7.63 11.22
N TYR A 8 -14.94 -6.58 10.77
CA TYR A 8 -15.83 -5.82 11.66
C TYR A 8 -16.96 -6.75 12.09
N GLU A 9 -17.14 -6.89 13.41
CA GLU A 9 -18.13 -7.77 14.01
C GLU A 9 -18.09 -9.22 13.48
N GLU A 10 -16.87 -9.72 13.23
CA GLU A 10 -16.63 -11.10 12.78
C GLU A 10 -17.25 -11.45 11.40
N GLN A 11 -17.72 -10.45 10.65
CA GLN A 11 -18.36 -10.66 9.35
C GLN A 11 -17.33 -10.83 8.22
N ASN A 12 -17.16 -12.06 7.73
CA ASN A 12 -16.31 -12.34 6.58
C ASN A 12 -17.10 -12.17 5.25
N TYR A 13 -16.83 -11.07 4.53
CA TYR A 13 -17.47 -10.75 3.25
C TYR A 13 -17.47 -11.91 2.25
N SER A 14 -16.30 -12.53 2.03
CA SER A 14 -16.11 -13.58 1.03
C SER A 14 -16.92 -14.83 1.35
N ALA A 15 -16.95 -15.23 2.62
CA ALA A 15 -17.72 -16.37 3.10
C ALA A 15 -19.24 -16.11 2.97
N LEU A 16 -19.69 -14.93 3.40
CA LEU A 16 -21.09 -14.51 3.32
C LEU A 16 -21.59 -14.45 1.87
N LYS A 17 -20.82 -13.82 0.98
CA LYS A 17 -21.12 -13.73 -0.45
C LYS A 17 -21.22 -15.10 -1.10
N ARG A 18 -20.29 -16.01 -0.79
CA ARG A 18 -20.29 -17.40 -1.30
C ARG A 18 -21.51 -18.17 -0.82
N ALA A 19 -21.86 -18.05 0.46
CA ALA A 19 -23.04 -18.69 1.03
C ALA A 19 -24.34 -18.21 0.38
N CYS A 20 -24.49 -16.89 0.17
CA CYS A 20 -25.66 -16.29 -0.48
C CYS A 20 -25.78 -16.72 -1.94
N ARG A 21 -24.68 -16.70 -2.70
CA ARG A 21 -24.63 -17.19 -4.09
C ARG A 21 -25.03 -18.65 -4.21
N ARG A 22 -24.48 -19.51 -3.34
CA ARG A 22 -24.81 -20.95 -3.31
C ARG A 22 -26.29 -21.19 -3.04
N ARG A 23 -26.89 -20.40 -2.13
CA ARG A 23 -28.31 -20.47 -1.78
C ARG A 23 -29.23 -19.73 -2.76
N LYS A 24 -28.68 -19.00 -3.73
CA LYS A 24 -29.41 -18.11 -4.64
C LYS A 24 -30.31 -17.09 -3.92
N VAL A 25 -29.87 -16.63 -2.75
CA VAL A 25 -30.55 -15.57 -1.98
C VAL A 25 -29.69 -14.31 -1.97
N LEU A 26 -30.33 -13.17 -1.78
CA LEU A 26 -29.62 -11.91 -1.57
C LEU A 26 -29.26 -11.77 -0.09
N PHE A 27 -28.12 -11.13 0.18
CA PHE A 27 -27.65 -10.95 1.56
C PHE A 27 -28.56 -9.98 2.32
N GLU A 28 -28.80 -10.30 3.58
CA GLU A 28 -29.47 -9.48 4.59
C GLU A 28 -28.55 -9.43 5.81
N ASP A 29 -28.22 -8.21 6.25
CA ASP A 29 -27.27 -7.99 7.32
C ASP A 29 -27.95 -8.10 8.69
N PRO A 30 -27.57 -9.05 9.56
CA PRO A 30 -28.12 -9.16 10.90
C PRO A 30 -27.69 -8.00 11.81
N ASN A 31 -26.54 -7.38 11.56
CA ASN A 31 -25.97 -6.36 12.44
C ASN A 31 -26.47 -4.95 12.08
N PHE A 32 -26.89 -4.75 10.82
CA PHE A 32 -27.48 -3.50 10.34
C PHE A 32 -28.76 -3.76 9.52
N PRO A 33 -29.87 -4.17 10.18
CA PRO A 33 -31.08 -4.58 9.51
C PRO A 33 -31.81 -3.42 8.83
N ALA A 34 -32.56 -3.71 7.76
CA ALA A 34 -33.36 -2.74 7.01
C ALA A 34 -34.62 -2.27 7.78
N THR A 35 -34.43 -1.65 8.94
CA THR A 35 -35.47 -1.19 9.88
C THR A 35 -35.14 0.20 10.43
N ASP A 36 -36.12 0.84 11.07
CA ASP A 36 -35.95 2.17 11.66
C ASP A 36 -34.85 2.24 12.74
N ASN A 37 -34.52 1.10 13.37
CA ASN A 37 -33.44 1.00 14.34
C ASN A 37 -32.05 1.29 13.74
N SER A 38 -31.88 1.12 12.43
CA SER A 38 -30.65 1.44 11.71
C SER A 38 -30.59 2.89 11.22
N LEU A 39 -31.72 3.61 11.26
CA LEU A 39 -31.84 4.99 10.80
C LEU A 39 -31.82 5.99 11.95
N TYR A 40 -32.50 5.65 13.06
CA TYR A 40 -32.79 6.58 14.13
C TYR A 40 -32.36 6.05 15.49
N TYR A 41 -31.97 6.97 16.38
CA TYR A 41 -31.77 6.63 17.79
C TYR A 41 -33.11 6.30 18.46
N LYS A 42 -33.08 5.38 19.44
CA LYS A 42 -34.27 4.94 20.18
C LYS A 42 -35.14 6.10 20.61
N GLY A 43 -36.43 6.05 20.26
CA GLY A 43 -37.43 7.05 20.65
C GLY A 43 -37.57 8.25 19.70
N THR A 44 -36.87 8.27 18.58
CA THR A 44 -37.01 9.34 17.57
C THR A 44 -38.03 8.93 16.49
N PRO A 45 -39.18 9.61 16.35
CA PRO A 45 -40.09 9.36 15.24
C PRO A 45 -39.49 9.91 13.95
N GLY A 46 -39.09 9.02 13.05
CA GLY A 46 -38.62 9.38 11.72
C GLY A 46 -39.74 9.39 10.67
N PRO A 47 -39.52 10.04 9.52
CA PRO A 47 -40.41 9.89 8.37
C PRO A 47 -40.50 8.41 7.93
N GLY A 48 -41.63 8.03 7.32
CA GLY A 48 -41.81 6.68 6.81
C GLY A 48 -40.82 6.36 5.68
N VAL A 49 -39.83 5.51 5.96
CA VAL A 49 -38.81 5.09 5.00
C VAL A 49 -39.14 3.72 4.42
N ARG A 50 -38.92 3.55 3.12
CA ARG A 50 -38.99 2.25 2.45
C ARG A 50 -37.60 1.83 1.98
N TRP A 51 -37.11 0.72 2.52
CA TRP A 51 -35.87 0.11 2.08
C TRP A 51 -36.06 -0.57 0.72
N LYS A 52 -35.16 -0.30 -0.22
CA LYS A 52 -35.16 -0.86 -1.57
C LYS A 52 -33.76 -1.26 -1.98
N ARG A 53 -33.61 -2.31 -2.79
CA ARG A 53 -32.31 -2.65 -3.40
C ARG A 53 -32.11 -1.81 -4.67
N PRO A 54 -30.86 -1.63 -5.15
CA PRO A 54 -30.59 -0.81 -6.34
C PRO A 54 -31.42 -1.20 -7.57
N LYS A 55 -31.67 -2.49 -7.77
CA LYS A 55 -32.50 -3.00 -8.89
C LYS A 55 -33.98 -2.61 -8.80
N ASP A 56 -34.47 -2.31 -7.59
CA ASP A 56 -35.85 -1.85 -7.36
C ASP A 56 -35.99 -0.31 -7.52
N ILE A 57 -34.88 0.36 -7.83
CA ILE A 57 -34.75 1.81 -8.01
C ILE A 57 -34.43 2.14 -9.48
N CYS A 58 -33.53 1.38 -10.11
CA CYS A 58 -33.10 1.57 -11.50
C CYS A 58 -32.86 0.20 -12.19
N GLU A 59 -33.05 0.15 -13.51
CA GLU A 59 -32.95 -1.08 -14.30
C GLU A 59 -31.52 -1.65 -14.40
N ASP A 60 -30.51 -0.79 -14.63
CA ASP A 60 -29.09 -1.16 -14.71
C ASP A 60 -28.27 -0.49 -13.60
N PRO A 61 -28.37 -0.97 -12.35
CA PRO A 61 -27.67 -0.34 -11.24
C PRO A 61 -26.16 -0.59 -11.34
N ARG A 62 -25.40 0.50 -11.49
CA ARG A 62 -23.93 0.48 -11.50
C ARG A 62 -23.38 1.16 -10.25
N LEU A 63 -22.22 0.69 -9.79
CA LEU A 63 -21.51 1.33 -8.68
C LEU A 63 -20.88 2.66 -9.12
N PHE A 64 -20.42 2.73 -10.38
CA PHE A 64 -19.87 3.93 -11.01
C PHE A 64 -20.38 4.04 -12.45
N VAL A 65 -20.67 5.27 -12.87
CA VAL A 65 -21.04 5.61 -14.25
C VAL A 65 -20.01 6.63 -14.70
N ASP A 66 -19.21 6.29 -15.70
CA ASP A 66 -18.17 7.16 -16.28
C ASP A 66 -17.07 7.64 -15.30
N GLY A 67 -16.79 6.87 -14.24
CA GLY A 67 -15.74 7.12 -13.27
C GLY A 67 -16.27 7.56 -11.90
N ILE A 68 -15.40 8.17 -11.09
CA ILE A 68 -15.79 8.82 -9.83
C ILE A 68 -15.55 10.32 -9.98
N SER A 69 -16.61 11.10 -9.88
CA SER A 69 -16.56 12.55 -9.88
C SER A 69 -17.09 13.09 -8.55
N SER A 70 -16.51 14.21 -8.10
CA SER A 70 -17.08 15.00 -7.02
C SER A 70 -18.51 15.48 -7.30
N HIS A 71 -18.93 15.47 -8.57
CA HIS A 71 -20.26 15.87 -9.02
C HIS A 71 -21.31 14.75 -8.88
N ASP A 72 -20.90 13.52 -8.57
CA ASP A 72 -21.81 12.37 -8.43
C ASP A 72 -22.57 12.36 -7.10
N LEU A 73 -22.24 13.29 -6.19
CA LEU A 73 -22.73 13.29 -4.83
C LEU A 73 -23.80 14.37 -4.62
N HIS A 74 -25.02 13.92 -4.33
CA HIS A 74 -26.11 14.77 -3.85
C HIS A 74 -26.41 14.41 -2.39
N GLN A 75 -26.51 15.42 -1.53
CA GLN A 75 -26.72 15.24 -0.08
C GLN A 75 -28.08 14.61 0.28
N GLY A 76 -29.06 14.65 -0.62
CA GLY A 76 -30.42 14.19 -0.36
C GLY A 76 -31.18 15.07 0.65
N GLN A 77 -32.37 14.63 1.05
CA GLN A 77 -33.28 15.40 1.92
C GLN A 77 -32.88 15.39 3.41
N VAL A 78 -32.20 14.33 3.87
CA VAL A 78 -31.81 14.15 5.29
C VAL A 78 -30.29 14.21 5.33
N GLY A 79 -29.77 15.43 5.22
CA GLY A 79 -28.43 15.64 4.68
C GLY A 79 -27.30 15.67 5.71
N ASN A 80 -26.19 14.98 5.40
CA ASN A 80 -24.90 15.12 6.07
C ASN A 80 -23.88 15.82 5.15
N CYS A 81 -23.89 17.16 5.10
CA CYS A 81 -23.01 17.93 4.21
C CYS A 81 -21.52 17.63 4.43
N TRP A 82 -21.12 17.34 5.66
CA TRP A 82 -19.76 16.94 6.03
C TRP A 82 -19.36 15.59 5.40
N PHE A 83 -20.30 14.64 5.27
CA PHE A 83 -20.03 13.33 4.66
C PHE A 83 -19.86 13.45 3.14
N VAL A 84 -20.70 14.26 2.50
CA VAL A 84 -20.61 14.57 1.07
C VAL A 84 -19.29 15.27 0.76
N ALA A 85 -18.88 16.24 1.57
CA ALA A 85 -17.60 16.93 1.43
C ALA A 85 -16.40 15.97 1.59
N ALA A 86 -16.47 15.04 2.56
CA ALA A 86 -15.43 14.03 2.75
C ALA A 86 -15.35 13.06 1.55
N CYS A 87 -16.48 12.59 1.04
CA CYS A 87 -16.52 11.71 -0.13
C CYS A 87 -16.04 12.42 -1.41
N SER A 88 -16.39 13.70 -1.59
CA SER A 88 -15.91 14.54 -2.70
C SER A 88 -14.40 14.76 -2.64
N SER A 89 -13.87 15.01 -1.43
CA SER A 89 -12.42 15.13 -1.20
C SER A 89 -11.71 13.81 -1.52
N LEU A 90 -12.30 12.67 -1.17
CA LEU A 90 -11.75 11.36 -1.50
C LEU A 90 -11.81 11.06 -3.01
N ALA A 91 -12.92 11.39 -3.67
CA ALA A 91 -13.10 11.24 -5.11
C ALA A 91 -12.07 12.02 -5.92
N SER A 92 -11.64 13.19 -5.44
CA SER A 92 -10.65 14.04 -6.13
C SER A 92 -9.22 13.46 -6.19
N ARG A 93 -8.91 12.42 -5.41
CA ARG A 93 -7.58 11.80 -5.38
C ARG A 93 -7.70 10.30 -5.67
N GLU A 94 -7.38 9.92 -6.91
CA GLU A 94 -7.56 8.57 -7.42
C GLU A 94 -6.88 7.48 -6.58
N SER A 95 -5.67 7.77 -6.08
CA SER A 95 -4.91 6.86 -5.22
C SER A 95 -5.57 6.56 -3.87
N LEU A 96 -6.47 7.42 -3.38
CA LEU A 96 -7.10 7.24 -2.08
C LEU A 96 -8.39 6.41 -2.16
N TRP A 97 -9.17 6.50 -3.24
CA TRP A 97 -10.39 5.71 -3.37
C TRP A 97 -10.15 4.32 -3.97
N GLN A 98 -9.12 4.15 -4.82
CA GLN A 98 -8.71 2.82 -5.28
C GLN A 98 -8.31 1.90 -4.11
N LYS A 99 -7.75 2.47 -3.03
CA LYS A 99 -7.45 1.78 -1.75
C LYS A 99 -8.69 1.20 -1.06
N ARG A 100 -9.87 1.84 -1.16
CA ARG A 100 -11.15 1.30 -0.63
C ARG A 100 -11.75 0.20 -1.51
N GLN A 101 -11.49 0.21 -2.81
CA GLN A 101 -12.09 -0.75 -3.76
C GLN A 101 -11.27 -2.03 -3.94
N GLN A 102 -9.93 -1.92 -3.95
CA GLN A 102 -9.05 -3.10 -4.10
C GLN A 102 -9.25 -4.12 -2.95
N GLN A 103 -9.63 -3.67 -1.76
CA GLN A 103 -9.94 -4.57 -0.63
C GLN A 103 -11.20 -5.43 -0.85
N GLN A 104 -12.16 -5.01 -1.69
CA GLN A 104 -13.36 -5.80 -2.02
C GLN A 104 -13.19 -6.71 -3.25
N HIS A 105 -12.31 -6.35 -4.20
CA HIS A 105 -12.09 -7.12 -5.43
C HIS A 105 -11.10 -8.29 -5.27
N ARG A 106 -10.17 -8.24 -4.29
CA ARG A 106 -9.14 -9.29 -4.12
C ARG A 106 -9.68 -10.67 -3.71
N ALA A 107 -10.96 -10.76 -3.31
CA ALA A 107 -11.62 -12.02 -2.97
C ALA A 107 -12.23 -12.80 -4.16
N MET A 108 -12.06 -12.34 -5.40
CA MET A 108 -12.78 -12.90 -6.56
C MET A 108 -11.91 -13.35 -7.75
N ALA A 109 -10.59 -13.41 -7.62
CA ALA A 109 -9.72 -13.81 -8.73
C ALA A 109 -8.83 -15.00 -8.35
N GLU A 110 -9.40 -16.21 -8.34
CA GLU A 110 -8.60 -17.45 -8.38
C GLU A 110 -8.79 -18.28 -9.66
N ASP A 111 -9.48 -17.76 -10.70
CA ASP A 111 -9.63 -18.51 -11.97
C ASP A 111 -9.58 -17.64 -13.24
N GLY A 112 -8.92 -16.48 -13.17
CA GLY A 112 -8.63 -15.64 -14.33
C GLY A 112 -7.24 -15.95 -14.92
N PRO A 113 -7.00 -15.70 -16.22
CA PRO A 113 -5.66 -15.80 -16.80
C PRO A 113 -4.73 -14.86 -16.03
N LYS A 114 -3.70 -15.42 -15.38
CA LYS A 114 -2.70 -14.66 -14.64
C LYS A 114 -2.05 -13.67 -15.61
N GLN A 115 -2.21 -12.36 -15.34
CA GLN A 115 -1.48 -11.34 -16.08
C GLN A 115 0.03 -11.62 -15.99
N PRO A 116 0.81 -11.34 -17.04
CA PRO A 116 2.24 -11.60 -17.02
C PRO A 116 2.88 -10.78 -15.90
N GLN A 117 3.53 -11.46 -14.94
CA GLN A 117 4.21 -10.82 -13.83
C GLN A 117 5.70 -10.70 -14.11
N VAL A 118 6.29 -9.59 -13.66
CA VAL A 118 7.75 -9.41 -13.62
C VAL A 118 8.17 -9.18 -12.17
N SER A 119 9.15 -9.96 -11.72
CA SER A 119 9.80 -9.76 -10.43
C SER A 119 11.13 -9.07 -10.66
N MET A 120 11.37 -7.98 -9.94
CA MET A 120 12.61 -7.20 -10.03
C MET A 120 13.31 -7.21 -8.66
N PRO A 121 14.49 -7.83 -8.53
CA PRO A 121 15.16 -7.96 -7.24
C PRO A 121 15.81 -6.65 -6.80
N LEU A 122 15.79 -6.39 -5.49
CA LEU A 122 16.65 -5.38 -4.87
C LEU A 122 18.03 -6.00 -4.69
N VAL A 123 19.02 -5.45 -5.39
CA VAL A 123 20.39 -5.94 -5.38
C VAL A 123 21.24 -5.06 -4.45
N PRO A 124 22.06 -5.62 -3.56
CA PRO A 124 23.00 -4.83 -2.75
C PRO A 124 23.97 -4.04 -3.64
N ASP A 125 24.17 -2.76 -3.32
CA ASP A 125 25.20 -1.93 -3.96
C ASP A 125 26.38 -1.76 -3.00
N GLU A 126 27.31 -2.71 -3.04
CA GLU A 126 28.48 -2.73 -2.15
C GLU A 126 29.42 -1.55 -2.40
N THR A 127 29.54 -1.12 -3.65
CA THR A 127 30.42 -0.02 -4.06
C THR A 127 29.92 1.29 -3.47
N LEU A 128 28.65 1.61 -3.68
CA LEU A 128 28.04 2.83 -3.17
C LEU A 128 27.93 2.80 -1.64
N THR A 129 27.61 1.65 -1.05
CA THR A 129 27.64 1.46 0.40
C THR A 129 29.02 1.79 0.97
N LYS A 130 30.09 1.27 0.37
CA LYS A 130 31.47 1.54 0.80
C LYS A 130 31.84 3.02 0.63
N GLN A 131 31.48 3.65 -0.48
CA GLN A 131 31.72 5.08 -0.70
C GLN A 131 31.03 5.94 0.37
N MET A 132 29.77 5.64 0.70
CA MET A 132 29.04 6.37 1.73
C MET A 132 29.63 6.14 3.14
N ARG A 133 30.16 4.95 3.45
CA ARG A 133 30.87 4.69 4.72
C ARG A 133 32.19 5.46 4.80
N LEU A 134 32.98 5.45 3.73
CA LEU A 134 34.23 6.22 3.65
C LEU A 134 33.99 7.72 3.83
N ARG A 135 32.87 8.26 3.34
CA ARG A 135 32.48 9.65 3.60
C ARG A 135 32.32 9.94 5.10
N VAL A 136 31.69 9.04 5.84
CA VAL A 136 31.52 9.17 7.31
C VAL A 136 32.87 9.11 8.01
N GLU A 137 33.73 8.17 7.63
CA GLU A 137 35.07 8.02 8.20
C GLU A 137 35.95 9.25 7.90
N SER A 138 35.93 9.75 6.68
CA SER A 138 36.69 10.93 6.27
C SER A 138 36.29 12.18 7.07
N LEU A 139 34.98 12.39 7.31
CA LEU A 139 34.52 13.52 8.13
C LEU A 139 35.05 13.41 9.57
N LYS A 140 35.01 12.20 10.15
CA LYS A 140 35.54 11.94 11.51
C LYS A 140 37.04 12.17 11.59
N GLN A 141 37.81 11.63 10.63
CA GLN A 141 39.27 11.75 10.60
C GLN A 141 39.73 13.21 10.43
N ARG A 142 38.99 14.00 9.66
CA ARG A 142 39.31 15.41 9.38
C ARG A 142 38.72 16.38 10.41
N GLY A 143 37.87 15.91 11.32
CA GLY A 143 37.13 16.78 12.24
C GLY A 143 36.14 17.72 11.54
N GLU A 144 35.73 17.39 10.32
CA GLU A 144 34.81 18.20 9.52
C GLU A 144 33.35 17.90 9.89
N LYS A 145 32.50 18.92 9.79
CA LYS A 145 31.05 18.72 9.89
C LYS A 145 30.51 18.27 8.54
N ARG A 146 29.49 17.41 8.57
CA ARG A 146 28.69 17.09 7.39
C ARG A 146 28.07 18.34 6.79
N GLN A 147 27.78 18.30 5.49
CA GLN A 147 26.98 19.33 4.84
C GLN A 147 25.59 19.41 5.48
N ASP A 148 25.00 20.61 5.51
CA ASP A 148 23.66 20.79 6.06
C ASP A 148 22.62 19.93 5.32
N GLY A 149 21.80 19.20 6.07
CA GLY A 149 20.85 18.22 5.54
C GLY A 149 21.44 16.89 5.03
N GLU A 150 22.76 16.70 5.00
CA GLU A 150 23.42 15.49 4.50
C GLU A 150 23.02 14.24 5.30
N LYS A 151 22.59 13.20 4.60
CA LYS A 151 22.28 11.87 5.14
C LYS A 151 23.56 11.04 5.16
N LEU A 152 24.13 10.92 6.34
CA LEU A 152 25.22 9.98 6.60
C LEU A 152 24.67 8.56 6.78
N LEU A 153 25.35 7.58 6.19
CA LEU A 153 24.99 6.17 6.29
C LEU A 153 25.30 5.63 7.69
N ARG A 154 24.32 5.00 8.33
CA ARG A 154 24.49 4.35 9.64
C ARG A 154 25.12 2.96 9.45
N PRO A 155 25.75 2.38 10.49
CA PRO A 155 26.39 1.06 10.37
C PRO A 155 25.43 -0.06 9.93
N ALA A 156 24.19 -0.01 10.43
CA ALA A 156 23.13 -0.97 10.11
C ALA A 156 22.37 -0.65 8.82
N GLU A 157 22.75 0.39 8.08
CA GLU A 157 22.16 0.75 6.80
C GLU A 157 23.06 0.32 5.65
N PHE A 158 22.44 -0.19 4.59
CA PHE A 158 23.11 -0.62 3.36
C PHE A 158 22.34 -0.08 2.16
N VAL A 159 23.07 0.25 1.10
CA VAL A 159 22.47 0.74 -0.14
C VAL A 159 22.09 -0.45 -1.00
N TYR A 160 20.87 -0.42 -1.51
CA TYR A 160 20.36 -1.37 -2.49
C TYR A 160 19.93 -0.61 -3.73
N ARG A 161 19.94 -1.30 -4.87
CA ARG A 161 19.45 -0.76 -6.14
C ARG A 161 18.40 -1.69 -6.74
N LEU A 162 17.46 -1.08 -7.46
CA LEU A 162 16.47 -1.77 -8.27
C LEU A 162 16.65 -1.31 -9.72
N ASP A 163 16.92 -2.26 -10.60
CA ASP A 163 17.04 -2.03 -12.03
C ASP A 163 15.68 -2.34 -12.70
N PHE A 164 14.97 -1.29 -13.13
CA PHE A 164 13.69 -1.40 -13.83
C PHE A 164 13.92 -1.97 -15.25
N THR A 165 13.68 -3.28 -15.41
CA THR A 165 13.79 -3.96 -16.71
C THR A 165 12.78 -3.46 -17.74
N ARG A 166 11.67 -2.89 -17.26
CA ARG A 166 10.65 -2.14 -18.02
C ARG A 166 10.25 -0.90 -17.22
N GLN A 167 9.97 0.21 -17.90
CA GLN A 167 9.62 1.48 -17.24
C GLN A 167 8.15 1.91 -17.44
N GLN A 168 7.43 1.22 -18.34
CA GLN A 168 6.05 1.53 -18.69
C GLN A 168 5.17 0.32 -18.44
N LYS A 169 3.88 0.58 -18.19
CA LYS A 169 2.87 -0.46 -17.96
C LYS A 169 3.19 -1.41 -16.81
N LEU A 170 3.84 -0.87 -15.77
CA LEU A 170 4.04 -1.58 -14.51
C LEU A 170 2.90 -1.21 -13.57
N GLN A 171 2.25 -2.24 -13.02
CA GLN A 171 1.33 -2.08 -11.89
C GLN A 171 1.90 -2.87 -10.72
N PHE A 172 2.20 -2.19 -9.62
CA PHE A 172 2.66 -2.86 -8.40
C PHE A 172 1.64 -3.89 -7.92
N GLU A 173 2.10 -5.12 -7.66
CA GLU A 173 1.27 -6.21 -7.14
C GLU A 173 1.60 -6.50 -5.67
N ARG A 174 2.89 -6.72 -5.37
CA ARG A 174 3.36 -7.02 -4.01
C ARG A 174 4.86 -6.85 -3.86
N TRP A 175 5.28 -6.70 -2.61
CA TRP A 175 6.63 -7.00 -2.18
C TRP A 175 6.80 -8.51 -2.00
N ASP A 176 7.93 -9.04 -2.44
CA ASP A 176 8.35 -10.41 -2.20
C ASP A 176 9.61 -10.38 -1.34
N VAL A 177 9.43 -10.47 -0.02
CA VAL A 177 10.49 -10.29 0.98
C VAL A 177 10.66 -11.56 1.79
N LEU A 178 11.90 -12.00 1.90
CA LEU A 178 12.30 -13.19 2.63
C LEU A 178 13.36 -12.82 3.66
N LEU A 179 13.08 -13.21 4.91
CA LEU A 179 13.98 -13.05 6.06
C LEU A 179 14.37 -14.44 6.58
N ASP A 180 15.64 -14.81 6.42
CA ASP A 180 16.12 -16.15 6.78
C ASP A 180 16.11 -16.41 8.29
N LYS A 181 16.15 -15.34 9.09
CA LYS A 181 16.09 -15.39 10.55
C LYS A 181 15.15 -14.32 11.11
N PRO A 182 14.70 -14.47 12.37
CA PRO A 182 13.90 -13.46 13.06
C PRO A 182 14.61 -12.11 13.13
N GLY A 183 13.85 -11.05 12.95
CA GLY A 183 14.40 -9.69 12.91
C GLY A 183 13.51 -8.73 12.12
N LYS A 184 13.97 -7.49 12.01
CA LYS A 184 13.24 -6.40 11.33
C LYS A 184 14.12 -5.77 10.26
N VAL A 185 13.53 -5.40 9.14
CA VAL A 185 14.16 -4.67 8.03
C VAL A 185 13.27 -3.50 7.63
N THR A 186 13.87 -2.34 7.39
CA THR A 186 13.17 -1.15 6.89
C THR A 186 13.75 -0.75 5.54
N ILE A 187 12.92 -0.73 4.51
CA ILE A 187 13.25 -0.35 3.13
C ILE A 187 12.76 1.08 2.90
N THR A 188 13.69 2.01 2.74
CA THR A 188 13.42 3.41 2.44
C THR A 188 13.88 3.74 1.03
N GLY A 189 12.96 4.19 0.17
CA GLY A 189 13.31 4.65 -1.18
C GLY A 189 14.06 5.98 -1.16
N THR A 190 14.84 6.24 -2.20
CA THR A 190 15.44 7.56 -2.43
C THR A 190 14.78 8.24 -3.64
N SER A 191 14.82 9.58 -3.67
CA SER A 191 14.32 10.37 -4.78
C SER A 191 15.04 10.00 -6.08
N GLN A 192 14.30 9.79 -7.17
CA GLN A 192 14.86 9.53 -8.50
C GLN A 192 15.70 10.69 -9.07
N ASN A 193 15.65 11.87 -8.45
CA ASN A 193 16.49 13.00 -8.82
C ASN A 193 17.89 12.92 -8.18
N TRP A 194 18.07 12.11 -7.14
CA TRP A 194 19.38 11.88 -6.55
C TRP A 194 20.25 11.06 -7.51
N THR A 195 21.47 11.53 -7.73
CA THR A 195 22.46 10.84 -8.56
C THR A 195 23.70 10.62 -7.68
N PRO A 196 23.96 9.39 -7.23
CA PRO A 196 25.03 9.11 -6.27
C PRO A 196 26.42 9.58 -6.72
N ASP A 197 26.69 9.54 -8.03
CA ASP A 197 27.97 9.97 -8.60
C ASP A 197 28.20 11.49 -8.55
N LEU A 198 27.13 12.28 -8.35
CA LEU A 198 27.19 13.75 -8.44
C LEU A 198 27.10 14.43 -7.07
N THR A 199 26.36 13.86 -6.13
CA THR A 199 26.04 14.52 -4.85
C THR A 199 25.88 13.53 -3.71
N ASN A 200 26.29 13.94 -2.50
CA ASN A 200 25.94 13.23 -1.28
C ASN A 200 24.41 13.17 -1.11
N LEU A 201 23.92 12.07 -0.53
CA LEU A 201 22.50 11.90 -0.24
C LEU A 201 22.04 12.94 0.79
N MET A 202 20.89 13.56 0.55
CA MET A 202 20.25 14.48 1.48
C MET A 202 19.09 13.81 2.21
N THR A 203 18.86 14.18 3.47
CA THR A 203 17.79 13.62 4.30
C THR A 203 16.41 13.83 3.66
N ARG A 204 16.18 14.99 3.03
CA ARG A 204 14.94 15.30 2.28
C ARG A 204 14.72 14.45 1.02
N GLN A 205 15.74 13.73 0.55
CA GLN A 205 15.62 12.84 -0.62
C GLN A 205 15.17 11.42 -0.22
N LEU A 206 15.04 11.13 1.08
CA LEU A 206 14.43 9.89 1.55
C LEU A 206 12.91 9.97 1.36
N LEU A 207 12.34 8.94 0.77
CA LEU A 207 10.91 8.86 0.49
C LEU A 207 10.16 8.30 1.72
N GLU A 208 9.07 8.95 2.06
CA GLU A 208 8.08 8.50 3.05
C GLU A 208 6.77 8.16 2.34
N PRO A 209 6.07 7.05 2.69
CA PRO A 209 6.40 6.16 3.79
C PRO A 209 7.46 5.11 3.43
N ALA A 210 8.14 4.56 4.45
CA ALA A 210 9.05 3.42 4.30
C ALA A 210 8.31 2.08 4.51
N ALA A 211 8.73 1.04 3.80
CA ALA A 211 8.22 -0.31 3.99
C ALA A 211 9.03 -1.04 5.07
N ILE A 212 8.36 -1.61 6.07
CA ILE A 212 8.96 -2.29 7.22
C ILE A 212 8.47 -3.73 7.21
N PHE A 213 9.42 -4.66 7.23
CA PHE A 213 9.18 -6.11 7.26
C PHE A 213 9.80 -6.68 8.51
N TRP A 214 9.13 -7.62 9.17
CA TRP A 214 9.69 -8.30 10.34
C TRP A 214 9.25 -9.76 10.40
N ARG A 215 10.09 -10.59 10.99
CA ARG A 215 9.80 -11.99 11.30
C ARG A 215 10.01 -12.20 12.79
N MET A 216 8.99 -12.73 13.47
CA MET A 216 9.05 -13.05 14.90
C MET A 216 9.73 -14.41 15.11
N GLU A 217 10.31 -14.65 16.29
CA GLU A 217 10.88 -15.97 16.61
C GLU A 217 9.83 -17.08 16.67
N SER A 218 8.60 -16.73 17.03
CA SER A 218 7.47 -17.64 17.14
C SER A 218 6.78 -17.99 15.82
N SER A 219 7.21 -17.40 14.70
CA SER A 219 6.55 -17.52 13.41
C SER A 219 7.53 -17.53 12.23
N ASP A 220 7.30 -18.45 11.30
CA ASP A 220 8.03 -18.46 10.03
C ASP A 220 7.49 -17.45 9.01
N ALA A 221 6.36 -16.79 9.31
CA ALA A 221 5.78 -15.77 8.46
C ALA A 221 6.50 -14.42 8.64
N VAL A 222 6.74 -13.74 7.51
CA VAL A 222 7.16 -12.33 7.49
C VAL A 222 5.91 -11.46 7.55
N ASP A 223 5.82 -10.62 8.56
CA ASP A 223 4.81 -9.57 8.72
C ASP A 223 5.36 -8.24 8.20
N TRP A 224 4.47 -7.29 7.90
CA TRP A 224 4.88 -5.96 7.42
C TRP A 224 3.83 -4.89 7.70
N ASN A 225 4.22 -3.61 7.59
CA ASN A 225 3.29 -2.48 7.68
C ASN A 225 2.49 -2.32 6.39
N GLU A 226 1.40 -3.09 6.27
CA GLU A 226 0.62 -3.27 5.03
C GLU A 226 0.28 -1.96 4.30
N ALA A 227 -0.25 -0.96 5.02
CA ALA A 227 -0.71 0.29 4.41
C ALA A 227 0.42 1.11 3.77
N ASP A 228 1.55 1.20 4.46
CA ASP A 228 2.72 1.97 4.05
C ASP A 228 3.51 1.25 2.96
N ALA A 229 3.71 -0.06 3.12
CA ALA A 229 4.42 -0.88 2.13
C ALA A 229 3.67 -0.92 0.80
N GLN A 230 2.33 -0.98 0.85
CA GLN A 230 1.48 -0.90 -0.34
C GLN A 230 1.59 0.48 -1.01
N GLU A 231 1.42 1.57 -0.26
CA GLU A 231 1.53 2.94 -0.80
C GLU A 231 2.91 3.18 -1.42
N PHE A 232 3.97 2.73 -0.75
CA PHE A 232 5.32 2.85 -1.26
C PHE A 232 5.51 2.04 -2.55
N GLY A 233 5.00 0.80 -2.58
CA GLY A 233 5.03 -0.07 -3.75
C GLY A 233 4.33 0.53 -4.97
N GLU A 234 3.12 1.09 -4.79
CA GLU A 234 2.37 1.75 -5.86
C GLU A 234 3.15 2.91 -6.47
N ARG A 235 3.82 3.72 -5.64
CA ARG A 235 4.67 4.82 -6.09
C ARG A 235 5.86 4.37 -6.92
N LEU A 236 6.38 3.14 -6.73
CA LEU A 236 7.47 2.61 -7.57
C LEU A 236 7.08 2.56 -9.05
N SER A 237 5.80 2.33 -9.35
CA SER A 237 5.29 2.30 -10.73
C SER A 237 5.45 3.66 -11.42
N GLU A 238 5.23 4.75 -10.70
CA GLU A 238 5.44 6.12 -11.21
C GLU A 238 6.92 6.49 -11.24
N LEU A 239 7.70 6.09 -10.23
CA LEU A 239 9.14 6.35 -10.15
C LEU A 239 9.93 5.61 -11.24
N ALA A 240 9.45 4.46 -11.68
CA ALA A 240 10.02 3.70 -12.80
C ALA A 240 10.01 4.50 -14.12
N LYS A 241 9.03 5.40 -14.31
CA LYS A 241 8.92 6.24 -15.51
C LYS A 241 10.01 7.31 -15.59
N ILE A 242 10.61 7.68 -14.45
CA ILE A 242 11.61 8.75 -14.37
C ILE A 242 12.99 8.24 -14.80
N ARG A 243 13.47 7.13 -14.22
CA ARG A 243 14.80 6.54 -14.48
C ARG A 243 14.76 5.02 -14.37
N LYS A 244 15.69 4.36 -15.06
CA LYS A 244 15.84 2.90 -15.06
C LYS A 244 16.38 2.31 -13.77
N VAL A 245 17.08 3.11 -12.95
CA VAL A 245 17.68 2.65 -11.70
C VAL A 245 17.11 3.50 -10.58
N MET A 246 16.72 2.85 -9.48
CA MET A 246 16.33 3.51 -8.24
C MET A 246 17.13 2.93 -7.08
N TYR A 247 17.56 3.80 -6.16
CA TYR A 247 18.33 3.43 -4.98
C TYR A 247 17.45 3.41 -3.72
N PHE A 248 17.81 2.54 -2.79
CA PHE A 248 17.13 2.32 -1.53
C PHE A 248 18.16 2.29 -0.41
N LEU A 249 17.78 2.82 0.76
CA LEU A 249 18.47 2.54 2.01
C LEU A 249 17.70 1.46 2.74
N ILE A 250 18.38 0.34 3.01
CA ILE A 250 17.81 -0.75 3.80
C ILE A 250 18.48 -0.73 5.17
N THR A 251 17.66 -0.54 6.20
CA THR A 251 18.08 -0.58 7.61
C THR A 251 17.80 -1.96 8.18
N PHE A 252 18.83 -2.62 8.69
CA PHE A 252 18.72 -3.92 9.34
C PHE A 252 18.58 -3.73 10.85
N GLY A 253 17.62 -4.41 11.44
CA GLY A 253 17.44 -4.47 12.89
C GLY A 253 18.58 -5.22 13.57
N GLU A 254 18.58 -5.21 14.89
CA GLU A 254 19.61 -5.91 15.67
C GLU A 254 19.70 -7.39 15.28
N GLY A 255 20.93 -7.88 15.14
CA GLY A 255 21.22 -9.23 14.72
C GLY A 255 21.01 -9.49 13.22
N MET A 256 20.36 -8.63 12.44
CA MET A 256 20.12 -8.84 11.00
C MET A 256 21.26 -8.32 10.13
N GLU A 257 21.55 -9.03 9.03
CA GLU A 257 22.57 -8.66 8.05
C GLU A 257 22.03 -8.82 6.62
N PRO A 258 22.65 -8.18 5.61
CA PRO A 258 22.30 -8.36 4.20
C PRO A 258 22.20 -9.82 3.75
N ALA A 259 23.04 -10.70 4.30
CA ALA A 259 23.04 -12.13 3.96
C ALA A 259 21.74 -12.85 4.35
N ASN A 260 20.94 -12.29 5.26
CA ASN A 260 19.70 -12.88 5.76
C ASN A 260 18.44 -12.30 5.12
N PHE A 261 18.60 -11.51 4.07
CA PHE A 261 17.53 -10.73 3.45
C PHE A 261 17.56 -10.88 1.93
N LYS A 262 16.40 -11.20 1.37
CA LYS A 262 16.16 -11.11 -0.08
C LYS A 262 14.86 -10.37 -0.29
N ALA A 263 14.87 -9.41 -1.21
CA ALA A 263 13.67 -8.68 -1.57
C ALA A 263 13.58 -8.52 -3.08
N SER A 264 12.36 -8.66 -3.60
CA SER A 264 12.00 -8.29 -4.96
C SER A 264 10.68 -7.53 -4.95
N VAL A 265 10.48 -6.71 -5.98
CA VAL A 265 9.20 -6.04 -6.24
C VAL A 265 8.53 -6.74 -7.41
N VAL A 266 7.30 -7.19 -7.20
CA VAL A 266 6.50 -7.87 -8.23
C VAL A 266 5.54 -6.88 -8.85
N PHE A 267 5.57 -6.78 -10.18
CA PHE A 267 4.65 -5.96 -10.96
C PHE A 267 3.85 -6.84 -11.93
N ASN A 268 2.56 -6.52 -12.10
CA ASN A 268 1.77 -6.98 -13.23
C ASN A 268 2.12 -6.14 -14.46
N GLN A 269 2.21 -6.79 -15.61
CA GLN A 269 2.39 -6.14 -16.91
C GLN A 269 1.02 -5.81 -17.50
N LEU A 270 0.77 -4.52 -17.69
CA LEU A 270 -0.41 -3.99 -18.39
C LEU A 270 -0.18 -3.86 -19.91
#